data_AF-A0AAX1ML44-F1
#
_entry.id   AF-A0AAX1ML44-F1
#
_cell.length_a   1.000
_cell.length_b   1.000
_cell.length_c   1.000
_cell.angle_alpha   90.00
_cell.angle_beta   90.00
_cell.angle_gamma   90.00
#
_symmetry.space_group_name_H-M   'P 1'
#
loop_
_entity.id
_entity.type
_entity.pdbx_description
1 polymer ?
#
loop_
_entity_poly.entity_id
_entity_poly.type
_entity_poly.pdbx_seq_one_letter_code
_entity_poly.pdbx_strand_id
1 'polypeptide(L)'
;MGNRCLIATTKKDLAVYLHWNGGIESVAPFLKYCELQGHRPPESDSYGWARLCQVIGNFFGGTNSIGISKYYESTEDNGTYFIKNWRVIGREFNNMERMNAMLKDIDSRQPVESQLGEFLDSSEVLTSDLKVNDQVFVFSGQGYKKLTVVGFGVDKVVNGTNVKGLPIVSLFERDGKYDHNINNYITTETAHRAN
;
A
#
# COMPACT_ATOMS: atom_id res chain seq x y z
N MET A 1 -0.63 5.51 -22.25
CA MET A 1 -0.11 5.75 -20.88
C MET A 1 -0.83 6.95 -20.32
N GLY A 2 -1.42 6.84 -19.13
CA GLY A 2 -2.10 7.95 -18.48
C GLY A 2 -1.11 8.87 -17.75
N ASN A 3 -1.46 10.14 -17.61
CA ASN A 3 -0.69 11.14 -16.86
C ASN A 3 -1.64 11.97 -15.99
N ARG A 4 -2.40 11.27 -15.14
CA ARG A 4 -3.47 11.85 -14.31
C ARG A 4 -3.03 12.07 -12.88
N CYS A 5 -3.62 13.05 -12.20
CA CYS A 5 -3.44 13.25 -10.76
C CYS A 5 -4.65 13.92 -10.12
N LEU A 6 -4.67 13.92 -8.79
CA LEU A 6 -5.44 14.88 -8.00
C LEU A 6 -4.50 15.93 -7.38
N ILE A 7 -5.03 17.14 -7.20
CA ILE A 7 -4.40 18.21 -6.41
C ILE A 7 -5.39 18.57 -5.30
N ALA A 8 -4.99 18.39 -4.04
CA ALA A 8 -5.85 18.59 -2.88
C ALA A 8 -5.11 19.37 -1.79
N THR A 9 -5.84 19.98 -0.84
CA THR A 9 -5.24 20.47 0.41
C THR A 9 -5.20 19.35 1.45
N THR A 10 -4.48 19.55 2.56
CA THR A 10 -4.47 18.59 3.68
C THR A 10 -5.83 18.41 4.35
N LYS A 11 -6.81 19.27 4.05
CA LYS A 11 -8.19 19.15 4.55
C LYS A 11 -8.94 17.97 3.93
N LYS A 12 -8.49 17.47 2.76
CA LYS A 12 -9.07 16.30 2.07
C LYS A 12 -10.59 16.40 1.88
N ASP A 13 -11.10 17.57 1.50
CA ASP A 13 -12.53 17.81 1.21
C ASP A 13 -12.80 18.00 -0.29
N LEU A 14 -11.93 18.73 -0.98
CA LEU A 14 -12.01 19.02 -2.42
C LEU A 14 -10.69 18.65 -3.11
N ALA A 15 -10.80 18.25 -4.38
CA ALA A 15 -9.66 18.02 -5.25
C ALA A 15 -9.90 18.58 -6.66
N VAL A 16 -8.81 19.04 -7.29
CA VAL A 16 -8.75 19.28 -8.74
C VAL A 16 -8.17 18.05 -9.40
N TYR A 17 -8.92 17.48 -10.35
CA TYR A 17 -8.50 16.36 -11.17
C TYR A 17 -7.83 16.86 -12.45
N LEU A 18 -6.70 16.25 -12.82
CA LEU A 18 -6.05 16.44 -14.11
C LEU A 18 -6.12 15.15 -14.93
N HIS A 19 -6.62 15.26 -16.17
CA HIS A 19 -6.66 14.14 -17.10
C HIS A 19 -5.31 13.90 -17.79
N TRP A 20 -4.52 14.98 -17.93
CA TRP A 20 -3.17 15.00 -18.49
C TRP A 20 -2.28 15.96 -17.70
N ASN A 21 -0.95 15.90 -17.88
CA ASN A 21 0.00 16.75 -17.14
C ASN A 21 -0.14 16.66 -15.61
N GLY A 22 -0.42 15.45 -15.10
CA GLY A 22 -0.45 15.17 -13.67
C GLY A 22 0.93 14.92 -13.04
N GLY A 23 2.01 15.01 -13.80
CA GLY A 23 3.37 14.91 -13.28
C GLY A 23 3.72 16.13 -12.41
N ILE A 24 4.65 15.95 -11.46
CA ILE A 24 5.13 17.05 -10.60
C ILE A 24 5.73 18.19 -11.42
N GLU A 25 6.35 17.86 -12.55
CA GLU A 25 6.90 18.79 -13.55
C GLU A 25 5.85 19.73 -14.16
N SER A 26 4.57 19.42 -14.03
CA SER A 26 3.47 20.28 -14.47
C SER A 26 2.73 20.89 -13.27
N VAL A 27 2.45 20.09 -12.25
CA VAL A 27 1.73 20.53 -11.05
C VAL A 27 2.48 21.65 -10.33
N ALA A 28 3.78 21.50 -10.08
CA ALA A 28 4.54 22.53 -9.36
C ALA A 28 4.59 23.87 -10.13
N PRO A 29 4.84 23.91 -11.45
CA PRO A 29 4.72 25.14 -12.23
C PRO A 29 3.33 25.79 -12.23
N PHE A 30 2.23 25.02 -12.30
CA PHE A 30 0.88 25.60 -12.21
C PHE A 30 0.66 26.33 -10.90
N LEU A 31 1.07 25.71 -9.78
CA LEU A 31 0.96 26.32 -8.46
C LEU A 31 1.86 27.55 -8.36
N LYS A 32 3.11 27.45 -8.84
CA LYS A 32 4.06 28.57 -8.85
C LYS A 32 3.51 29.76 -9.65
N TYR A 33 2.87 29.50 -10.78
CA TYR A 33 2.23 30.55 -11.58
C TYR A 33 1.11 31.25 -10.80
N CYS A 34 0.26 30.50 -10.09
CA CYS A 34 -0.78 31.08 -9.23
C CYS A 34 -0.19 31.92 -8.09
N GLU A 35 0.92 31.49 -7.46
CA GLU A 35 1.66 32.26 -6.47
C GLU A 35 2.17 33.59 -7.06
N LEU A 36 2.80 33.54 -8.23
CA LEU A 36 3.36 34.70 -8.92
C LEU A 36 2.30 35.71 -9.35
N GLN A 37 1.08 35.26 -9.65
CA GLN A 37 -0.07 36.12 -9.93
C GLN A 37 -0.67 36.75 -8.64
N GLY A 38 -0.14 36.44 -7.46
CA GLY A 38 -0.62 36.96 -6.18
C GLY A 38 -2.00 36.42 -5.79
N HIS A 39 -2.40 35.25 -6.33
CA HIS A 39 -3.66 34.63 -5.95
C HIS A 39 -3.61 34.10 -4.51
N ARG A 40 -4.76 34.10 -3.83
CA ARG A 40 -4.88 33.47 -2.49
C ARG A 40 -4.81 31.95 -2.65
N PRO A 41 -4.10 31.22 -1.77
CA PRO A 41 -3.95 29.78 -1.93
C PRO A 41 -5.26 29.03 -1.63
N PRO A 42 -5.46 27.82 -2.17
CA PRO A 42 -6.74 27.10 -2.11
C PRO A 42 -7.26 26.76 -0.70
N GLU A 43 -6.39 26.66 0.31
CA GLU A 43 -6.79 26.50 1.71
C GLU A 43 -7.42 27.75 2.34
N SER A 44 -7.34 28.91 1.67
CA SER A 44 -7.94 30.15 2.16
C SER A 44 -9.45 30.17 1.96
N ASP A 45 -9.90 29.97 0.72
CA ASP A 45 -11.30 30.04 0.31
C ASP A 45 -11.53 29.47 -1.11
N SER A 46 -12.78 29.52 -1.59
CA SER A 46 -13.17 29.07 -2.93
C SER A 46 -12.53 29.86 -4.07
N TYR A 47 -12.06 31.09 -3.85
CA TYR A 47 -11.38 31.86 -4.89
C TYR A 47 -10.02 31.27 -5.22
N GLY A 48 -9.30 30.74 -4.23
CA GLY A 48 -8.03 30.05 -4.47
C GLY A 48 -8.20 28.84 -5.40
N TRP A 49 -9.23 28.03 -5.16
CA TRP A 49 -9.60 26.93 -6.04
C TRP A 49 -9.98 27.38 -7.45
N ALA A 50 -10.80 28.43 -7.55
CA ALA A 50 -11.22 28.97 -8.84
C ALA A 50 -10.04 29.46 -9.68
N ARG A 51 -9.04 30.12 -9.06
CA ARG A 51 -7.83 30.59 -9.76
C ARG A 51 -6.92 29.45 -10.18
N LEU A 52 -6.77 28.42 -9.35
CA LEU A 52 -6.06 27.20 -9.76
C LEU A 52 -6.71 26.56 -10.99
N CYS A 53 -8.02 26.39 -10.96
CA CYS A 53 -8.76 25.82 -12.09
C CYS A 53 -8.66 26.68 -13.35
N GLN A 54 -8.73 28.00 -13.19
CA GLN A 54 -8.58 28.94 -14.31
C GLN A 54 -7.20 28.85 -14.96
N VAL A 55 -6.12 28.92 -14.18
CA VAL A 55 -4.74 28.88 -14.70
C VAL A 55 -4.50 27.57 -15.46
N ILE A 56 -4.91 26.44 -14.89
CA ILE A 56 -4.76 25.13 -15.52
C ILE A 56 -5.66 25.02 -16.77
N GLY A 57 -6.93 25.46 -16.68
CA GLY A 57 -7.87 25.44 -17.79
C GLY A 57 -7.39 26.28 -18.98
N ASN A 58 -6.81 27.45 -18.71
CA ASN A 58 -6.20 28.32 -19.72
C ASN A 58 -5.03 27.63 -20.44
N PHE A 59 -4.19 26.89 -19.70
CA PHE A 59 -3.09 26.13 -20.29
C PHE A 59 -3.59 25.02 -21.25
N PHE A 60 -4.67 24.33 -20.88
CA PHE A 60 -5.25 23.26 -21.71
C PHE A 60 -6.12 23.75 -22.87
N GLY A 61 -6.58 25.00 -22.85
CA GLY A 61 -7.49 25.52 -23.88
C GLY A 61 -8.95 25.05 -23.74
N GLY A 62 -9.39 24.62 -22.56
CA GLY A 62 -10.83 24.53 -22.22
C GLY A 62 -11.60 23.26 -22.62
N THR A 63 -10.95 22.10 -22.75
CA THR A 63 -11.64 20.80 -22.98
C THR A 63 -11.68 19.94 -21.71
N ASN A 64 -12.09 18.67 -21.82
CA ASN A 64 -12.17 17.68 -20.73
C ASN A 64 -10.79 17.21 -20.22
N SER A 65 -9.96 18.16 -19.77
CA SER A 65 -8.59 17.92 -19.28
C SER A 65 -8.40 18.28 -17.79
N ILE A 66 -9.38 18.98 -17.20
CA ILE A 66 -9.43 19.38 -15.80
C ILE A 66 -10.84 19.14 -15.24
N GLY A 67 -10.94 18.70 -13.99
CA GLY A 67 -12.21 18.54 -13.27
C GLY A 67 -12.11 18.95 -11.80
N ILE A 68 -13.25 19.08 -11.14
CA ILE A 68 -13.36 19.29 -9.69
C ILE A 68 -14.15 18.12 -9.12
N SER A 69 -13.67 17.55 -8.01
CA SER A 69 -14.36 16.47 -7.30
C SER A 69 -14.28 16.70 -5.79
N LYS A 70 -15.14 16.00 -5.03
CA LYS A 70 -14.81 15.72 -3.62
C LYS A 70 -13.48 14.96 -3.58
N TYR A 71 -12.70 15.17 -2.55
CA TYR A 71 -11.50 14.35 -2.34
C TYR A 71 -11.91 12.88 -2.23
N TYR A 72 -11.13 12.02 -2.88
CA TYR A 72 -11.14 10.58 -2.72
C TYR A 72 -9.70 10.10 -2.75
N GLU A 73 -9.42 8.97 -2.10
CA GLU A 73 -8.10 8.35 -2.19
C GLU A 73 -7.81 7.96 -3.64
N SER A 74 -6.77 8.57 -4.21
CA SER A 74 -6.51 8.49 -5.64
C SER A 74 -5.71 7.25 -6.02
N THR A 75 -6.23 6.49 -6.98
CA THR A 75 -5.53 5.43 -7.74
C THR A 75 -5.03 5.94 -9.10
N GLU A 76 -4.97 7.27 -9.30
CA GLU A 76 -4.54 7.87 -10.55
C GLU A 76 -3.03 7.70 -10.79
N ASP A 77 -2.58 7.93 -12.03
CA ASP A 77 -1.22 7.58 -12.46
C ASP A 77 -0.12 8.25 -11.63
N ASN A 78 -0.39 9.47 -11.16
CA ASN A 78 0.49 10.26 -10.32
C ASN A 78 -0.03 10.44 -8.88
N GLY A 79 -1.11 9.76 -8.48
CA GLY A 79 -1.70 9.90 -7.16
C GLY A 79 -2.24 11.31 -6.86
N THR A 80 -2.28 11.67 -5.58
CA THR A 80 -2.73 12.99 -5.09
C THR A 80 -1.56 13.81 -4.59
N TYR A 81 -1.39 15.04 -5.09
CA TYR A 81 -0.51 16.02 -4.49
C TYR A 81 -1.24 16.82 -3.43
N PHE A 82 -0.66 16.90 -2.24
CA PHE A 82 -1.11 17.80 -1.19
C PHE A 82 -0.40 19.14 -1.31
N ILE A 83 -1.19 20.21 -1.32
CA ILE A 83 -0.70 21.57 -1.49
C ILE A 83 -0.95 22.44 -0.26
N LYS A 84 -0.05 23.39 -0.04
CA LYS A 84 -0.17 24.50 0.91
C LYS A 84 0.65 25.68 0.42
N ASN A 85 0.11 26.89 0.51
CA ASN A 85 0.73 28.13 0.04
C ASN A 85 1.31 28.00 -1.37
N TRP A 86 0.54 27.43 -2.30
CA TRP A 86 0.95 27.19 -3.69
C TRP A 86 2.20 26.31 -3.86
N ARG A 87 2.48 25.43 -2.90
CA ARG A 87 3.56 24.45 -2.98
C ARG A 87 3.03 23.06 -2.71
N VAL A 88 3.61 22.08 -3.39
CA VAL A 88 3.41 20.68 -3.02
C VAL A 88 4.16 20.42 -1.72
N ILE A 89 3.45 19.92 -0.71
CA ILE A 89 4.00 19.58 0.61
C ILE A 89 4.01 18.08 0.89
N GLY A 90 3.37 17.30 0.03
CA GLY A 90 3.31 15.85 0.13
C GLY A 90 2.61 15.26 -1.07
N ARG A 91 2.70 13.94 -1.19
CA ARG A 91 2.04 13.18 -2.25
C ARG A 91 1.58 11.85 -1.69
N GLU A 92 0.31 11.52 -1.88
CA GLU A 92 -0.20 10.17 -1.63
C GLU A 92 -0.29 9.42 -2.95
N PHE A 93 0.29 8.23 -2.97
CA PHE A 93 0.06 7.23 -4.01
C PHE A 93 -0.70 6.08 -3.36
N ASN A 94 -1.98 5.94 -3.65
CA ASN A 94 -2.69 4.71 -3.29
C ASN A 94 -2.42 3.68 -4.39
N ASN A 95 -1.29 3.01 -4.28
CA ASN A 95 -0.79 2.14 -5.34
C ASN A 95 -0.33 0.78 -4.83
N MET A 96 -0.98 0.26 -3.79
CA MET A 96 -0.74 -1.11 -3.34
C MET A 96 -0.92 -2.09 -4.51
N GLU A 97 -1.89 -1.87 -5.40
CA GLU A 97 -2.10 -2.72 -6.57
C GLU A 97 -0.93 -2.68 -7.58
N ARG A 98 -0.43 -1.52 -8.04
CA ARG A 98 0.73 -1.55 -8.95
C ARG A 98 2.03 -1.87 -8.22
N MET A 99 2.15 -1.57 -6.93
CA MET A 99 3.28 -2.04 -6.13
C MET A 99 3.29 -3.57 -6.12
N ASN A 100 2.16 -4.20 -5.82
CA ASN A 100 2.01 -5.66 -5.86
C ASN A 100 2.24 -6.21 -7.27
N ALA A 101 1.76 -5.53 -8.31
CA ALA A 101 2.04 -5.91 -9.70
C ALA A 101 3.53 -5.82 -10.04
N MET A 102 4.21 -4.77 -9.59
CA MET A 102 5.66 -4.59 -9.77
C MET A 102 6.44 -5.63 -8.96
N LEU A 103 6.02 -5.95 -7.74
CA LEU A 103 6.61 -7.02 -6.93
C LEU A 103 6.55 -8.36 -7.66
N LYS A 104 5.40 -8.70 -8.25
CA LYS A 104 5.24 -9.92 -9.07
C LYS A 104 6.13 -9.90 -10.32
N ASP A 105 6.26 -8.74 -10.96
CA ASP A 105 7.13 -8.58 -12.13
C ASP A 105 8.62 -8.74 -11.76
N ILE A 106 9.04 -8.19 -10.61
CA ILE A 106 10.37 -8.41 -10.03
C ILE A 106 10.58 -9.89 -9.71
N ASP A 107 9.61 -10.51 -9.04
CA ASP A 107 9.63 -11.91 -8.64
C ASP A 107 9.82 -12.83 -9.84
N SER A 108 9.07 -12.58 -10.92
CA SER A 108 9.14 -13.36 -12.16
C SER A 108 10.52 -13.35 -12.83
N ARG A 109 11.37 -12.37 -12.49
CA ARG A 109 12.74 -12.22 -13.01
C ARG A 109 13.82 -12.72 -12.06
N GLN A 110 13.47 -13.16 -10.85
CA GLN A 110 14.42 -13.80 -9.94
C GLN A 110 14.68 -15.26 -10.36
N PRO A 111 15.85 -15.84 -10.03
CA PRO A 111 16.06 -17.29 -10.09
C PRO A 111 14.95 -18.03 -9.34
N VAL A 112 14.55 -19.20 -9.84
CA VAL A 112 13.40 -19.96 -9.32
C VAL A 112 13.48 -20.18 -7.81
N GLU A 113 14.67 -20.48 -7.30
CA GLU A 113 14.96 -20.69 -5.88
C GLU A 113 14.82 -19.43 -5.00
N SER A 114 14.79 -18.24 -5.61
CA SER A 114 14.64 -16.94 -4.93
C SER A 114 13.24 -16.34 -5.09
N GLN A 115 12.38 -16.94 -5.91
CA GLN A 115 11.02 -16.45 -6.12
C GLN A 115 10.16 -16.64 -4.86
N LEU A 116 9.38 -15.62 -4.53
CA LEU A 116 8.45 -15.58 -3.41
C LEU A 116 7.09 -16.21 -3.78
N GLY A 117 6.71 -16.19 -5.05
CA GLY A 117 5.53 -16.88 -5.55
C GLY A 117 4.23 -16.49 -4.82
N GLU A 118 3.44 -17.49 -4.43
CA GLU A 118 2.14 -17.29 -3.75
C GLU A 118 2.22 -16.48 -2.44
N PHE A 119 3.40 -16.35 -1.83
CA PHE A 119 3.57 -15.49 -0.66
C PHE A 119 3.17 -14.04 -0.95
N LEU A 120 3.43 -13.54 -2.16
CA LEU A 120 3.07 -12.17 -2.58
C LEU A 120 1.56 -11.96 -2.70
N ASP A 121 0.79 -13.04 -2.73
CA ASP A 121 -0.67 -13.04 -2.74
C ASP A 121 -1.27 -13.36 -1.37
N SER A 122 -0.45 -13.45 -0.31
CA SER A 122 -0.92 -13.70 1.05
C SER A 122 -1.51 -12.45 1.72
N SER A 123 -2.35 -12.68 2.71
CA SER A 123 -2.86 -11.63 3.60
C SER A 123 -2.15 -11.68 4.95
N GLU A 124 -1.68 -10.55 5.44
CA GLU A 124 -1.23 -10.43 6.83
C GLU A 124 -2.45 -10.45 7.77
N VAL A 125 -2.42 -11.33 8.76
CA VAL A 125 -3.47 -11.51 9.77
C VAL A 125 -2.85 -11.57 11.15
N LEU A 126 -3.61 -11.26 12.19
CA LEU A 126 -3.16 -11.51 13.56
C LEU A 126 -3.01 -13.02 13.77
N THR A 127 -1.92 -13.43 14.43
CA THR A 127 -1.66 -14.83 14.76
C THR A 127 -2.79 -15.43 15.61
N SER A 128 -3.50 -14.61 16.39
CA SER A 128 -4.68 -15.01 17.17
C SER A 128 -5.91 -15.36 16.31
N ASP A 129 -5.96 -14.91 15.06
CA ASP A 129 -7.09 -15.14 14.15
C ASP A 129 -6.93 -16.43 13.32
N LEU A 130 -5.76 -17.06 13.41
CA LEU A 130 -5.47 -18.31 12.72
C LEU A 130 -6.30 -19.46 13.31
N LYS A 131 -6.61 -20.43 12.46
CA LYS A 131 -7.38 -21.63 12.80
C LYS A 131 -6.68 -22.89 12.31
N VAL A 132 -7.03 -24.03 12.90
CA VAL A 132 -6.60 -25.33 12.35
C VAL A 132 -7.07 -25.45 10.91
N ASN A 133 -6.18 -25.93 10.05
CA ASN A 133 -6.27 -26.01 8.58
C ASN A 133 -6.03 -24.71 7.80
N ASP A 134 -5.81 -23.57 8.45
CA ASP A 134 -5.32 -22.39 7.73
C ASP A 134 -3.96 -22.70 7.10
N GLN A 135 -3.76 -22.26 5.85
CA GLN A 135 -2.44 -22.32 5.20
C GLN A 135 -1.70 -21.01 5.42
N VAL A 136 -0.47 -21.08 5.89
CA VAL A 136 0.37 -19.93 6.26
C VAL A 136 1.76 -20.07 5.67
N PHE A 137 2.41 -18.95 5.41
CA PHE A 137 3.78 -18.91 4.91
C PHE A 137 4.76 -18.72 6.06
N VAL A 138 5.72 -19.63 6.21
CA VAL A 138 6.77 -19.58 7.24
C VAL A 138 8.15 -19.58 6.57
N PHE A 139 9.02 -18.66 7.00
CA PHE A 139 10.38 -18.58 6.47
C PHE A 139 11.27 -19.70 7.03
N SER A 140 11.87 -20.49 6.15
CA SER A 140 12.63 -21.70 6.52
C SER A 140 14.14 -21.57 6.28
N GLY A 141 14.67 -20.34 6.21
CA GLY A 141 16.08 -20.07 5.91
C GLY A 141 16.44 -20.13 4.42
N GLN A 142 15.69 -20.91 3.63
CA GLN A 142 15.81 -21.03 2.18
C GLN A 142 14.68 -20.32 1.42
N GLY A 143 13.78 -19.63 2.13
CA GLY A 143 12.57 -19.03 1.56
C GLY A 143 11.31 -19.37 2.35
N TYR A 144 10.19 -18.81 1.91
CA TYR A 144 8.87 -19.06 2.48
C TYR A 144 8.33 -20.43 2.06
N LYS A 145 7.80 -21.17 3.02
CA LYS A 145 7.09 -22.43 2.81
C LYS A 145 5.63 -22.27 3.19
N LYS A 146 4.73 -22.70 2.30
CA LYS A 146 3.29 -22.81 2.58
C LYS A 146 3.05 -24.06 3.44
N LEU A 147 2.57 -23.86 4.66
CA LEU A 147 2.38 -24.90 5.67
C LEU A 147 0.99 -24.82 6.27
N THR A 148 0.52 -25.92 6.83
CA THR A 148 -0.81 -25.99 7.44
C THR A 148 -0.71 -25.78 8.95
N VAL A 149 -1.58 -24.94 9.51
CA VAL A 149 -1.79 -24.87 10.96
C VAL A 149 -2.47 -26.15 11.43
N VAL A 150 -1.77 -26.95 12.24
CA VAL A 150 -2.22 -28.28 12.69
C VAL A 150 -2.76 -28.29 14.12
N GLY A 151 -2.60 -27.19 14.86
CA GLY A 151 -3.06 -27.10 16.25
C GLY A 151 -2.55 -25.85 16.95
N PHE A 152 -2.69 -25.84 18.27
CA PHE A 152 -2.24 -24.75 19.13
C PHE A 152 -1.48 -25.30 20.33
N GLY A 153 -0.46 -24.57 20.76
CA GLY A 153 0.37 -24.98 21.89
C GLY A 153 -0.40 -25.00 23.21
N VAL A 154 -0.05 -25.97 24.04
CA VAL A 154 -0.53 -26.07 25.43
C VAL A 154 0.39 -25.28 26.35
N ASP A 155 0.02 -25.17 27.63
CA ASP A 155 0.86 -24.54 28.65
C ASP A 155 2.13 -25.35 28.91
N LYS A 156 3.19 -25.01 28.17
CA LYS A 156 4.47 -25.71 28.12
C LYS A 156 5.54 -24.74 27.61
N VAL A 157 6.77 -24.95 28.05
CA VAL A 157 7.95 -24.25 27.52
C VAL A 157 8.65 -25.13 26.48
N VAL A 158 8.90 -24.57 25.29
CA VAL A 158 9.69 -25.19 24.21
C VAL A 158 10.83 -24.24 23.85
N ASN A 159 12.08 -24.70 24.01
CA ASN A 159 13.30 -23.90 23.80
C ASN A 159 13.27 -22.50 24.45
N GLY A 160 12.72 -22.39 25.67
CA GLY A 160 12.67 -21.14 26.44
C GLY A 160 11.42 -20.28 26.22
N THR A 161 10.55 -20.63 25.26
CA THR A 161 9.31 -19.90 24.97
C THR A 161 8.10 -20.63 25.53
N ASN A 162 7.21 -19.94 26.26
CA ASN A 162 5.90 -20.50 26.59
C ASN A 162 5.03 -20.49 25.32
N VAL A 163 4.61 -21.67 24.87
CA VAL A 163 3.90 -21.84 23.60
C VAL A 163 2.37 -21.86 23.74
N LYS A 164 1.83 -21.61 24.94
CA LYS A 164 0.39 -21.64 25.19
C LYS A 164 -0.37 -20.74 24.22
N GLY A 165 -1.26 -21.33 23.44
CA GLY A 165 -2.11 -20.63 22.46
C GLY A 165 -1.39 -20.24 21.16
N LEU A 166 -0.10 -20.50 21.00
CA LEU A 166 0.61 -20.24 19.75
C LEU A 166 0.21 -21.28 18.68
N PRO A 167 -0.09 -20.86 17.43
CA PRO A 167 -0.37 -21.80 16.34
C PRO A 167 0.84 -22.69 16.03
N ILE A 168 0.58 -23.96 15.79
CA ILE A 168 1.56 -24.98 15.39
C ILE A 168 1.40 -25.25 13.90
N VAL A 169 2.48 -25.23 13.12
CA VAL A 169 2.50 -25.54 11.69
C VAL A 169 3.14 -26.90 11.40
N SER A 170 2.78 -27.48 10.26
CA SER A 170 3.25 -28.79 9.78
C SER A 170 4.68 -28.78 9.21
N LEU A 171 5.65 -28.15 9.90
CA LEU A 171 7.03 -28.02 9.39
C LEU A 171 7.91 -29.23 9.73
N PHE A 172 8.11 -29.51 11.01
CA PHE A 172 8.93 -30.64 11.48
C PHE A 172 8.05 -31.67 12.19
N GLU A 173 7.80 -32.81 11.55
CA GLU A 173 7.00 -33.91 12.09
C GLU A 173 7.87 -34.87 12.92
N ARG A 174 7.33 -35.37 14.03
CA ARG A 174 7.90 -36.47 14.81
C ARG A 174 6.80 -37.25 15.53
N ASP A 175 6.73 -38.56 15.29
CA ASP A 175 5.83 -39.51 15.95
C ASP A 175 4.33 -39.10 15.87
N GLY A 176 3.92 -38.59 14.70
CA GLY A 176 2.59 -38.06 14.41
C GLY A 176 2.30 -36.68 15.01
N LYS A 177 3.32 -35.98 15.53
CA LYS A 177 3.15 -34.72 16.28
C LYS A 177 4.11 -33.62 15.81
N TYR A 178 3.72 -32.38 16.12
CA TYR A 178 4.43 -31.16 15.72
C TYR A 178 4.78 -30.25 16.90
N ASP A 179 4.56 -30.67 18.15
CA ASP A 179 4.68 -29.85 19.37
C ASP A 179 6.07 -29.92 20.06
N HIS A 180 7.06 -30.47 19.35
CA HIS A 180 8.39 -30.77 19.90
C HIS A 180 9.47 -29.76 19.48
N ASN A 181 9.23 -28.95 18.44
CA ASN A 181 10.21 -28.03 17.88
C ASN A 181 9.64 -26.60 17.87
N ILE A 182 10.41 -25.63 18.41
CA ILE A 182 9.97 -24.23 18.45
C ILE A 182 9.74 -23.65 17.06
N ASN A 183 10.43 -24.14 16.03
CA ASN A 183 10.26 -23.69 14.65
C ASN A 183 8.92 -24.12 14.03
N ASN A 184 8.16 -24.99 14.68
CA ASN A 184 6.78 -25.27 14.30
C ASN A 184 5.80 -24.24 14.89
N TYR A 185 6.21 -23.35 15.78
CA TYR A 185 5.31 -22.36 16.39
C TYR A 185 5.44 -21.01 15.70
N ILE A 186 4.31 -20.38 15.40
CA ILE A 186 4.28 -18.98 14.99
C ILE A 186 4.38 -18.12 16.24
N THR A 187 5.54 -17.50 16.44
CA THR A 187 5.86 -16.69 17.63
C THR A 187 5.70 -15.19 17.39
N THR A 188 5.44 -14.78 16.15
CA THR A 188 5.19 -13.40 15.76
C THR A 188 3.75 -12.98 16.04
N GLU A 189 3.52 -11.68 16.22
CA GLU A 189 2.17 -11.10 16.43
C GLU A 189 1.25 -11.29 15.21
N THR A 190 1.84 -11.18 14.01
CA THR A 190 1.15 -11.39 12.73
C THR A 190 1.72 -12.59 11.98
N ALA A 191 0.93 -13.10 11.04
CA ALA A 191 1.29 -14.17 10.12
C ALA A 191 0.74 -13.90 8.72
N HIS A 192 1.41 -14.43 7.71
CA HIS A 192 0.95 -14.39 6.33
C HIS A 192 0.10 -15.62 6.02
N ARG A 193 -1.22 -15.45 5.97
CA ARG A 193 -2.18 -16.50 5.60
C ARG A 193 -2.39 -16.50 4.08
N ALA A 194 -2.36 -17.68 3.47
CA ALA A 194 -2.72 -17.83 2.07
C ALA A 194 -4.20 -17.50 1.86
N ASN A 195 -4.50 -16.82 0.76
CA ASN A 195 -5.86 -16.48 0.34
C ASN A 195 -6.59 -17.68 -0.27
#